data_AF-A0A2E4TC01-F1
#
_entry.id   AF-A0A2E4TC01-F1
#
_cell.length_a   1.000
_cell.length_b   1.000
_cell.length_c   1.000
_cell.angle_alpha   90.00
_cell.angle_beta   90.00
_cell.angle_gamma   90.00
#
_symmetry.space_group_name_H-M   'P 1'
#
loop_
_entity.id
_entity.type
_entity.pdbx_description
1 polymer ?
#
loop_
_entity_poly.entity_id
_entity_poly.type
_entity_poly.pdbx_seq_one_letter_code
_entity_poly.pdbx_strand_id
1 'polypeptide(L)'
;KECTDNNLFLPVATAVYSVEPSAPAAYAIGIGFAKASQLDSSLTYMEDAVNRCGDCTEKLTYLLKTGQIASAMGRTSTARNYARQVLAVDAENADAFMLIGDAIAGSSSACNDGALGGRSVYWVASDYYARAKRLNEELAEKASKKMANMAKQFPTVDDIFTYGKQAGGSFTVPNKPGCPCSGESTTIRVR
;
A
#
# COMPACT_ATOMS: atom_id res chain seq x y z
N LYS A 1 -23.47 -9.64 -13.33
CA LYS A 1 -22.65 -8.86 -14.28
C LYS A 1 -22.63 -7.44 -13.74
N GLU A 2 -21.49 -6.96 -13.22
CA GLU A 2 -21.42 -5.60 -12.66
C GLU A 2 -21.63 -4.58 -13.78
N CYS A 3 -22.61 -3.66 -13.62
CA CYS A 3 -22.91 -2.62 -14.59
C CYS A 3 -21.78 -1.58 -14.76
N THR A 4 -20.65 -1.75 -14.06
CA THR A 4 -19.47 -0.88 -14.09
C THR A 4 -18.51 -1.18 -15.23
N ASP A 5 -18.68 -2.28 -15.95
CA ASP A 5 -17.71 -2.78 -16.94
C ASP A 5 -18.06 -2.40 -18.40
N ASN A 6 -18.99 -1.46 -18.60
CA ASN A 6 -19.37 -0.94 -19.91
C ASN A 6 -18.88 0.51 -20.07
N ASN A 7 -18.42 0.89 -21.26
CA ASN A 7 -17.97 2.24 -21.63
C ASN A 7 -19.00 3.35 -21.36
N LEU A 8 -20.28 2.99 -21.18
CA LEU A 8 -21.34 3.93 -20.82
C LEU A 8 -21.41 4.27 -19.32
N PHE A 9 -20.79 3.48 -18.45
CA PHE A 9 -20.88 3.67 -17.00
C PHE A 9 -20.32 5.02 -16.56
N LEU A 10 -19.08 5.35 -16.92
CA LEU A 10 -18.41 6.56 -16.46
C LEU A 10 -19.13 7.85 -16.90
N PRO A 11 -19.53 8.04 -18.18
CA PRO A 11 -20.27 9.23 -18.59
C PRO A 11 -21.59 9.40 -17.84
N VAL A 12 -22.38 8.33 -17.67
CA VAL A 12 -23.67 8.41 -16.98
C VAL A 12 -23.47 8.63 -15.48
N ALA A 13 -22.58 7.88 -14.85
CA ALA A 13 -22.33 7.98 -13.42
C ALA A 13 -21.79 9.36 -13.03
N THR A 14 -20.87 9.92 -13.82
CA THR A 14 -20.35 11.28 -13.58
C THR A 14 -21.42 12.36 -13.80
N ALA A 15 -22.30 12.21 -14.80
CA ALA A 15 -23.43 13.11 -14.99
C ALA A 15 -24.41 13.07 -13.81
N VAL A 16 -24.79 11.88 -13.34
CA VAL A 16 -25.65 11.73 -12.15
C VAL A 16 -24.97 12.32 -10.92
N TYR A 17 -23.70 12.03 -10.71
CA TYR A 17 -22.93 12.53 -9.57
C TYR A 17 -22.82 14.06 -9.56
N SER A 18 -22.77 14.71 -10.73
CA SER A 18 -22.76 16.19 -10.81
C SER A 18 -24.04 16.84 -10.28
N VAL A 19 -25.15 16.11 -10.28
CA VAL A 19 -26.45 16.56 -9.78
C VAL A 19 -26.66 16.12 -8.33
N GLU A 20 -26.32 14.88 -8.00
CA GLU A 20 -26.55 14.28 -6.69
C GLU A 20 -25.28 13.54 -6.20
N PRO A 21 -24.32 14.28 -5.63
CA PRO A 21 -23.05 13.70 -5.21
C PRO A 21 -23.19 12.96 -3.87
N SER A 22 -22.74 11.71 -3.84
CA SER A 22 -22.73 10.87 -2.64
C SER A 22 -21.46 10.05 -2.52
N ALA A 23 -21.11 9.62 -1.31
CA ALA A 23 -19.92 8.80 -1.07
C ALA A 23 -19.94 7.47 -1.88
N PRO A 24 -21.06 6.73 -1.95
CA PRO A 24 -21.13 5.51 -2.77
C PRO A 24 -20.98 5.79 -4.27
N ALA A 25 -21.54 6.89 -4.77
CA ALA A 25 -21.40 7.27 -6.18
C ALA A 25 -19.96 7.68 -6.51
N ALA A 26 -19.33 8.49 -5.66
CA ALA A 26 -17.91 8.85 -5.79
C ALA A 26 -17.02 7.60 -5.81
N TYR A 27 -17.24 6.68 -4.88
CA TYR A 27 -16.51 5.42 -4.83
C TYR A 27 -16.68 4.60 -6.11
N ALA A 28 -17.92 4.42 -6.60
CA ALA A 28 -18.21 3.66 -7.81
C ALA A 28 -17.55 4.28 -9.06
N ILE A 29 -17.58 5.61 -9.20
CA ILE A 29 -16.89 6.34 -10.27
C ILE A 29 -15.38 6.17 -10.15
N GLY A 30 -14.83 6.29 -8.94
CA GLY A 30 -13.42 6.06 -8.64
C GLY A 30 -12.96 4.66 -9.05
N ILE A 31 -13.78 3.63 -8.80
CA ILE A 31 -13.52 2.25 -9.26
C ILE A 31 -13.53 2.17 -10.78
N GLY A 32 -14.51 2.80 -11.44
CA GLY A 32 -14.58 2.84 -12.90
C GLY A 32 -13.32 3.45 -13.51
N PHE A 33 -12.86 4.59 -12.99
CA PHE A 33 -11.61 5.22 -13.45
C PHE A 33 -10.37 4.36 -13.17
N ALA A 34 -10.31 3.65 -12.03
CA ALA A 34 -9.24 2.70 -11.75
C ALA A 34 -9.21 1.55 -12.77
N LYS A 35 -10.37 0.98 -13.09
CA LYS A 35 -10.52 -0.08 -14.12
C LYS A 35 -10.08 0.43 -15.50
N ALA A 36 -10.31 1.71 -15.80
CA ALA A 36 -9.86 2.38 -17.01
C ALA A 36 -8.38 2.84 -16.97
N SER A 37 -7.62 2.50 -15.92
CA SER A 37 -6.23 2.95 -15.69
C SER A 37 -6.05 4.47 -15.59
N GLN A 38 -7.14 5.22 -15.35
CA GLN A 38 -7.12 6.66 -15.14
C GLN A 38 -6.97 6.98 -13.65
N LEU A 39 -5.77 6.73 -13.12
CA LEU A 39 -5.53 6.72 -11.66
C LEU A 39 -5.66 8.10 -11.00
N ASP A 40 -5.32 9.20 -11.68
CA ASP A 40 -5.50 10.55 -11.12
C ASP A 40 -6.99 10.89 -10.92
N SER A 41 -7.83 10.61 -11.92
CA SER A 41 -9.28 10.74 -11.79
C SER A 41 -9.82 9.81 -10.71
N SER A 42 -9.36 8.55 -10.71
CA SER A 42 -9.76 7.57 -9.70
C SER A 42 -9.47 8.06 -8.29
N LEU A 43 -8.25 8.54 -8.03
CA LEU A 43 -7.86 9.03 -6.72
C LEU A 43 -8.71 10.23 -6.30
N THR A 44 -8.98 11.17 -7.21
CA THR A 44 -9.81 12.34 -6.93
C THR A 44 -11.22 11.94 -6.42
N TYR A 45 -11.89 11.02 -7.11
CA TYR A 45 -13.21 10.54 -6.69
C TYR A 45 -13.15 9.66 -5.43
N MET A 46 -12.07 8.90 -5.24
CA MET A 46 -11.87 8.10 -4.02
C MET A 46 -11.68 8.97 -2.78
N GLU A 47 -10.90 10.05 -2.88
CA GLU A 47 -10.71 11.01 -1.80
C GLU A 47 -12.03 11.74 -1.47
N ASP A 48 -12.82 12.09 -2.48
CA ASP A 48 -14.17 12.62 -2.26
C ASP A 48 -15.10 11.60 -1.57
N ALA A 49 -15.02 10.32 -1.94
CA ALA A 49 -15.78 9.26 -1.26
C ALA A 49 -15.44 9.17 0.23
N VAL A 50 -14.14 9.24 0.58
CA VAL A 50 -13.69 9.30 1.98
C VAL A 50 -14.23 10.53 2.69
N ASN A 51 -14.12 11.71 2.07
CA ASN A 51 -14.57 12.98 2.66
C ASN A 51 -16.07 13.01 2.93
N ARG A 52 -16.88 12.43 2.03
CA ARG A 52 -18.34 12.38 2.17
C ARG A 52 -18.84 11.30 3.12
N CYS A 53 -18.06 10.25 3.34
CA CYS A 53 -18.48 9.13 4.18
C CYS A 53 -18.62 9.53 5.66
N GLY A 54 -17.78 10.43 6.18
CA GLY A 54 -17.79 10.74 7.61
C GLY A 54 -17.56 9.49 8.46
N ASP A 55 -18.60 9.00 9.13
CA ASP A 55 -18.61 7.75 9.91
C ASP A 55 -19.54 6.68 9.29
N CYS A 56 -19.70 6.68 7.96
CA CYS A 56 -20.46 5.66 7.25
C CYS A 56 -19.86 4.26 7.43
N THR A 57 -20.69 3.23 7.23
CA THR A 57 -20.31 1.82 7.40
C THR A 57 -19.18 1.39 6.46
N GLU A 58 -19.02 2.07 5.33
CA GLU A 58 -18.03 1.78 4.29
C GLU A 58 -16.71 2.53 4.49
N LYS A 59 -16.54 3.29 5.57
CA LYS A 59 -15.34 4.13 5.82
C LYS A 59 -14.04 3.36 5.64
N LEU A 60 -13.94 2.18 6.23
CA LEU A 60 -12.75 1.32 6.11
C LEU A 60 -12.49 0.92 4.66
N THR A 61 -13.54 0.56 3.92
CA THR A 61 -13.45 0.20 2.50
C THR A 61 -12.95 1.36 1.66
N TYR A 62 -13.48 2.57 1.87
CA TYR A 62 -13.07 3.75 1.11
C TYR A 62 -11.64 4.17 1.43
N LEU A 63 -11.26 4.20 2.71
CA LEU A 63 -9.88 4.50 3.13
C LEU A 63 -8.89 3.50 2.52
N LEU A 64 -9.17 2.19 2.64
CA LEU A 64 -8.31 1.14 2.14
C LEU A 64 -8.17 1.23 0.62
N LYS A 65 -9.27 1.42 -0.12
CA LYS A 65 -9.23 1.51 -1.58
C LYS A 65 -8.50 2.76 -2.06
N THR A 66 -8.73 3.90 -1.43
CA THR A 66 -8.00 5.15 -1.72
C THR A 66 -6.51 4.96 -1.53
N GLY A 67 -6.11 4.33 -0.42
CA GLY A 67 -4.72 3.99 -0.17
C GLY A 67 -4.11 3.05 -1.21
N GLN A 68 -4.86 2.03 -1.65
CA GLN A 68 -4.43 1.11 -2.73
C GLN A 68 -4.21 1.84 -4.06
N ILE A 69 -5.09 2.77 -4.44
CA ILE A 69 -4.92 3.60 -5.64
C ILE A 69 -3.69 4.48 -5.51
N ALA A 70 -3.51 5.15 -4.37
CA ALA A 70 -2.31 5.95 -4.10
C ALA A 70 -1.02 5.10 -4.19
N SER A 71 -1.04 3.87 -3.68
CA SER A 71 0.10 2.94 -3.78
C SER A 71 0.39 2.56 -5.24
N ALA A 72 -0.64 2.30 -6.04
CA ALA A 72 -0.48 2.00 -7.47
C ALA A 72 0.10 3.19 -8.27
N MET A 73 -0.14 4.42 -7.81
CA MET A 73 0.45 5.64 -8.37
C MET A 73 1.87 5.94 -7.86
N GLY A 74 2.44 5.09 -6.99
CA GLY A 74 3.73 5.36 -6.34
C GLY A 74 3.70 6.48 -5.30
N ARG A 75 2.50 6.95 -4.89
CA ARG A 75 2.32 7.97 -3.85
C ARG A 75 2.40 7.33 -2.45
N THR A 76 3.58 6.81 -2.10
CA THR A 76 3.78 5.99 -0.89
C THR A 76 3.37 6.69 0.41
N SER A 77 3.66 7.99 0.56
CA SER A 77 3.27 8.75 1.76
C SER A 77 1.75 8.80 1.93
N THR A 78 1.03 9.04 0.83
CA THR A 78 -0.44 9.07 0.80
C THR A 78 -1.01 7.68 1.11
N ALA A 79 -0.49 6.63 0.48
CA ALA A 79 -0.92 5.25 0.72
C ALA A 79 -0.77 4.83 2.20
N ARG A 80 0.39 5.15 2.80
CA ARG A 80 0.64 4.86 4.23
C ARG A 80 -0.24 5.71 5.16
N ASN A 81 -0.55 6.94 4.79
CA ASN A 81 -1.47 7.77 5.57
C ASN A 81 -2.86 7.12 5.63
N TYR A 82 -3.42 6.71 4.49
CA TYR A 82 -4.71 6.00 4.44
C TYR A 82 -4.68 4.67 5.19
N ALA A 83 -3.61 3.87 5.03
CA ALA A 83 -3.47 2.63 5.80
C ALA A 83 -3.44 2.88 7.31
N ARG A 84 -2.79 3.95 7.77
CA ARG A 84 -2.79 4.33 9.20
C ARG A 84 -4.17 4.79 9.68
N GLN A 85 -4.95 5.46 8.84
CA GLN A 85 -6.33 5.79 9.16
C GLN A 85 -7.19 4.53 9.30
N VAL A 86 -7.00 3.52 8.44
CA VAL A 86 -7.63 2.20 8.61
C VAL A 86 -7.21 1.58 9.95
N LEU A 87 -5.91 1.55 10.25
CA LEU A 87 -5.38 0.98 11.49
C LEU A 87 -5.80 1.75 12.76
N ALA A 88 -6.19 3.02 12.63
CA ALA A 88 -6.73 3.80 13.75
C ALA A 88 -8.16 3.39 14.11
N VAL A 89 -8.91 2.84 13.14
CA VAL A 89 -10.27 2.32 13.33
C VAL A 89 -10.24 0.82 13.65
N ASP A 90 -9.38 0.07 12.98
CA ASP A 90 -9.19 -1.38 13.15
C ASP A 90 -7.68 -1.70 13.19
N ALA A 91 -7.12 -1.78 14.40
CA ALA A 91 -5.68 -1.95 14.64
C ALA A 91 -5.11 -3.30 14.15
N GLU A 92 -5.97 -4.28 13.88
CA GLU A 92 -5.61 -5.61 13.41
C GLU A 92 -5.98 -5.84 11.94
N ASN A 93 -6.30 -4.77 11.20
CA ASN A 93 -6.67 -4.85 9.81
C ASN A 93 -5.53 -5.39 8.93
N ALA A 94 -5.66 -6.64 8.48
CA ALA A 94 -4.65 -7.33 7.70
C ALA A 94 -4.39 -6.66 6.33
N ASP A 95 -5.43 -6.15 5.67
CA ASP A 95 -5.30 -5.46 4.38
C ASP A 95 -4.55 -4.13 4.48
N ALA A 96 -4.70 -3.40 5.60
CA ALA A 96 -3.90 -2.20 5.84
C ALA A 96 -2.41 -2.51 5.95
N PHE A 97 -2.04 -3.63 6.60
CA PHE A 97 -0.65 -4.08 6.63
C PHE A 97 -0.15 -4.52 5.25
N MET A 98 -0.99 -5.20 4.45
CA MET A 98 -0.65 -5.50 3.05
C MET A 98 -0.39 -4.23 2.25
N LEU A 99 -1.22 -3.21 2.42
CA LEU A 99 -1.08 -1.92 1.75
C LEU A 99 0.21 -1.20 2.15
N ILE A 100 0.57 -1.18 3.44
CA ILE A 100 1.83 -0.57 3.89
C ILE A 100 3.03 -1.31 3.27
N GLY A 101 3.00 -2.65 3.26
CA GLY A 101 4.03 -3.46 2.62
C GLY A 101 4.18 -3.13 1.13
N ASP A 102 3.07 -3.03 0.41
CA ASP A 102 3.04 -2.70 -1.03
C ASP A 102 3.65 -1.32 -1.30
N ALA A 103 3.25 -0.33 -0.50
CA ALA A 103 3.72 1.04 -0.63
C ALA A 103 5.24 1.17 -0.33
N ILE A 104 5.76 0.41 0.63
CA ILE A 104 7.19 0.38 0.99
C ILE A 104 8.02 -0.39 -0.06
N ALA A 105 7.53 -1.54 -0.54
CA ALA A 105 8.26 -2.37 -1.51
C ALA A 105 8.60 -1.61 -2.81
N GLY A 106 7.75 -0.66 -3.22
CA GLY A 106 7.96 0.21 -4.37
C GLY A 106 8.94 1.38 -4.16
N SER A 107 9.47 1.57 -2.94
CA SER A 107 10.21 2.78 -2.55
C SER A 107 11.74 2.62 -2.45
N SER A 108 12.30 1.56 -3.05
CA SER A 108 13.74 1.23 -2.97
C SER A 108 14.64 2.41 -3.36
N SER A 109 14.31 3.13 -4.45
CA SER A 109 15.06 4.29 -4.90
C SER A 109 15.06 5.44 -3.88
N ALA A 110 13.91 5.70 -3.24
CA ALA A 110 13.76 6.73 -2.22
C ALA A 110 14.55 6.41 -0.93
N CYS A 111 14.77 5.13 -0.65
CA CYS A 111 15.57 4.66 0.49
C CYS A 111 17.04 4.38 0.16
N ASN A 112 17.47 4.56 -1.09
CA ASN A 112 18.85 4.28 -1.47
C ASN A 112 19.82 5.30 -0.82
N ASP A 113 20.72 4.80 0.00
CA ASP A 113 21.77 5.52 0.72
C ASP A 113 23.19 5.18 0.20
N GLY A 114 23.28 4.42 -0.90
CA GLY A 114 24.55 3.87 -1.38
C GLY A 114 25.00 2.60 -0.63
N ALA A 115 24.19 2.10 0.31
CA ALA A 115 24.45 0.91 1.10
C ALA A 115 23.19 0.01 1.14
N LEU A 116 22.80 -0.44 2.35
CA LEU A 116 21.68 -1.36 2.54
C LEU A 116 20.31 -0.66 2.56
N GLY A 117 20.22 0.68 2.55
CA GLY A 117 18.96 1.41 2.64
C GLY A 117 17.97 1.02 1.54
N GLY A 118 18.42 0.93 0.29
CA GLY A 118 17.57 0.51 -0.83
C GLY A 118 17.11 -0.95 -0.76
N ARG A 119 17.89 -1.82 -0.09
CA ARG A 119 17.55 -3.23 0.14
C ARG A 119 16.62 -3.41 1.35
N SER A 120 16.73 -2.52 2.33
CA SER A 120 15.98 -2.58 3.58
C SER A 120 14.47 -2.48 3.39
N VAL A 121 14.00 -1.82 2.33
CA VAL A 121 12.58 -1.73 1.99
C VAL A 121 11.96 -3.12 1.78
N TYR A 122 12.72 -4.07 1.23
CA TYR A 122 12.23 -5.42 0.98
C TYR A 122 12.11 -6.23 2.26
N TRP A 123 13.01 -6.00 3.22
CA TRP A 123 12.90 -6.59 4.56
C TRP A 123 11.69 -6.04 5.30
N VAL A 124 11.55 -4.72 5.37
CA VAL A 124 10.43 -4.06 6.05
C VAL A 124 9.09 -4.44 5.42
N ALA A 125 8.99 -4.41 4.08
CA ALA A 125 7.78 -4.86 3.40
C ALA A 125 7.43 -6.32 3.73
N SER A 126 8.44 -7.19 3.82
CA SER A 126 8.24 -8.59 4.23
C SER A 126 7.69 -8.73 5.66
N ASP A 127 8.09 -7.85 6.58
CA ASP A 127 7.58 -7.84 7.95
C ASP A 127 6.09 -7.49 8.00
N TYR A 128 5.67 -6.50 7.19
CA TYR A 128 4.27 -6.13 7.05
C TYR A 128 3.42 -7.23 6.42
N TYR A 129 3.90 -7.87 5.36
CA TYR A 129 3.20 -9.02 4.77
C TYR A 129 3.12 -10.21 5.74
N ALA A 130 4.19 -10.47 6.50
CA ALA A 130 4.19 -11.51 7.52
C ALA A 130 3.17 -11.21 8.62
N ARG A 131 3.00 -9.94 9.01
CA ARG A 131 1.96 -9.52 9.97
C ARG A 131 0.56 -9.72 9.39
N ALA A 132 0.31 -9.26 8.17
CA ALA A 132 -0.98 -9.46 7.49
C ALA A 132 -1.35 -10.94 7.40
N LYS A 133 -0.40 -11.80 7.01
CA LYS A 133 -0.57 -13.26 6.94
C LYS A 133 -1.01 -13.88 8.27
N ARG A 134 -0.50 -13.38 9.41
CA ARG A 134 -0.88 -13.90 10.74
C ARG A 134 -2.27 -13.46 11.17
N LEU A 135 -2.74 -12.31 10.68
CA LEU A 135 -4.01 -11.71 11.08
C LEU A 135 -5.18 -12.19 10.22
N ASN A 136 -4.95 -12.60 8.98
CA ASN A 136 -5.99 -13.11 8.09
C ASN A 136 -5.47 -14.27 7.22
N GLU A 137 -6.05 -15.45 7.38
CA GLU A 137 -5.71 -16.66 6.62
C GLU A 137 -6.06 -16.56 5.14
N GLU A 138 -7.12 -15.82 4.77
CA GLU A 138 -7.49 -15.60 3.36
C GLU A 138 -6.42 -14.84 2.58
N LEU A 139 -5.62 -14.02 3.28
CA LEU A 139 -4.49 -13.29 2.69
C LEU A 139 -3.19 -14.10 2.70
N ALA A 140 -3.15 -15.28 3.32
CA ALA A 140 -1.91 -16.00 3.58
C ALA A 140 -1.15 -16.37 2.29
N GLU A 141 -1.85 -16.82 1.25
CA GLU A 141 -1.24 -17.16 -0.04
C GLU A 141 -0.66 -15.90 -0.70
N LYS A 142 -1.48 -14.83 -0.79
CA LYS A 142 -1.08 -13.55 -1.40
C LYS A 142 0.11 -12.92 -0.68
N ALA A 143 0.10 -12.89 0.65
CA ALA A 143 1.18 -12.40 1.49
C ALA A 143 2.45 -13.25 1.30
N SER A 144 2.34 -14.58 1.30
CA SER A 144 3.47 -15.48 1.10
C SER A 144 4.13 -15.27 -0.27
N LYS A 145 3.33 -15.09 -1.33
CA LYS A 145 3.83 -14.79 -2.67
C LYS A 145 4.57 -13.45 -2.72
N LYS A 146 4.05 -12.41 -2.05
CA LYS A 146 4.74 -11.11 -1.94
C LYS A 146 6.06 -11.25 -1.18
N MET A 147 6.06 -11.91 -0.03
CA MET A 147 7.29 -12.19 0.74
C MET A 147 8.34 -12.94 -0.09
N ALA A 148 7.94 -13.97 -0.82
CA ALA A 148 8.86 -14.71 -1.70
C ALA A 148 9.46 -13.83 -2.82
N ASN A 149 8.69 -12.88 -3.35
CA ASN A 149 9.19 -11.91 -4.32
C ASN A 149 10.15 -10.90 -3.70
N MET A 150 9.89 -10.44 -2.46
CA MET A 150 10.83 -9.59 -1.72
C MET A 150 12.13 -10.33 -1.42
N ALA A 151 12.06 -11.61 -1.05
CA ALA A 151 13.23 -12.43 -0.73
C ALA A 151 14.24 -12.53 -1.87
N LYS A 152 13.78 -12.54 -3.13
CA LYS A 152 14.67 -12.50 -4.31
C LYS A 152 15.53 -11.25 -4.39
N GLN A 153 15.08 -10.16 -3.77
CA GLN A 153 15.76 -8.86 -3.73
C GLN A 153 16.63 -8.68 -2.48
N PHE A 154 16.65 -9.67 -1.56
CA PHE A 154 17.51 -9.59 -0.39
C PHE A 154 18.99 -9.61 -0.82
N PRO A 155 19.87 -8.95 -0.05
CA PRO A 155 21.30 -9.01 -0.29
C PRO A 155 21.83 -10.43 -0.06
N THR A 156 22.98 -10.75 -0.66
CA THR A 156 23.70 -11.99 -0.34
C THR A 156 24.41 -11.87 1.02
N VAL A 157 25.00 -12.97 1.48
CA VAL A 157 25.88 -12.96 2.66
C VAL A 157 27.06 -12.01 2.46
N ASP A 158 27.71 -12.04 1.30
CA ASP A 158 28.86 -11.18 0.99
C ASP A 158 28.47 -9.69 0.94
N ASP A 159 27.29 -9.38 0.40
CA ASP A 159 26.75 -8.01 0.37
C ASP A 159 26.63 -7.45 1.79
N ILE A 160 26.03 -8.19 2.73
CA ILE A 160 25.86 -7.70 4.11
C ILE A 160 27.17 -7.70 4.90
N PHE A 161 28.09 -8.62 4.61
CA PHE A 161 29.40 -8.69 5.26
C PHE A 161 30.26 -7.46 4.91
N THR A 162 30.15 -6.95 3.67
CA THR A 162 30.80 -5.71 3.22
C THR A 162 30.44 -4.50 4.11
N TYR A 163 29.25 -4.51 4.73
CA TYR A 163 28.80 -3.47 5.65
C TYR A 163 28.95 -3.84 7.13
N GLY A 164 29.70 -4.90 7.45
CA GLY A 164 29.91 -5.38 8.81
C GLY A 164 28.63 -5.89 9.48
N LYS A 165 27.71 -6.45 8.69
CA LYS A 165 26.42 -6.99 9.15
C LYS A 165 26.37 -8.50 9.00
N GLN A 166 25.45 -9.13 9.74
CA GLN A 166 25.22 -10.58 9.74
C GLN A 166 23.74 -10.91 9.62
N ALA A 167 23.43 -12.03 8.97
CA ALA A 167 22.07 -12.54 8.85
C ALA A 167 21.47 -12.83 10.25
N GLY A 168 20.18 -12.57 10.42
CA GLY A 168 19.49 -12.68 11.71
C GLY A 168 19.72 -11.48 12.64
N GLY A 169 20.68 -10.61 12.34
CA GLY A 169 20.89 -9.36 13.09
C GLY A 169 19.73 -8.37 12.92
N SER A 170 19.65 -7.39 13.82
CA SER A 170 18.73 -6.26 13.68
C SER A 170 19.32 -5.20 12.74
N PHE A 171 18.46 -4.58 11.94
CA PHE A 171 18.79 -3.43 11.10
C PHE A 171 17.72 -2.36 11.27
N THR A 172 18.14 -1.15 11.65
CA THR A 172 17.28 0.04 11.65
C THR A 172 17.52 0.81 10.36
N VAL A 173 16.44 1.07 9.62
CA VAL A 173 16.50 1.82 8.37
C VAL A 173 17.03 3.23 8.65
N PRO A 174 18.10 3.67 7.97
CA PRO A 174 18.64 5.00 8.16
C PRO A 174 17.60 6.10 7.93
N ASN A 175 17.70 7.19 8.70
CA ASN A 175 16.86 8.35 8.51
C ASN A 175 17.25 9.06 7.21
N LYS A 176 16.44 8.86 6.16
CA LYS A 176 16.65 9.49 4.85
C LYS A 176 15.38 10.24 4.44
N PRO A 177 15.46 11.54 4.13
CA PRO A 177 14.32 12.29 3.61
C PRO A 177 13.70 11.59 2.39
N GLY A 178 12.38 11.38 2.44
CA GLY A 178 11.63 10.69 1.38
C GLY A 178 11.59 9.16 1.48
N CYS A 179 12.41 8.52 2.32
CA CYS A 179 12.33 7.08 2.56
C CYS A 179 11.17 6.77 3.54
N PRO A 180 10.13 6.05 3.11
CA PRO A 180 8.91 5.87 3.91
C PRO A 180 9.11 5.01 5.16
N CYS A 181 10.07 4.09 5.16
CA CYS A 181 10.36 3.22 6.29
C CYS A 181 11.54 3.70 7.15
N SER A 182 11.97 4.97 7.03
CA SER A 182 13.02 5.56 7.86
C SER A 182 12.75 5.34 9.35
N GLY A 183 13.77 4.88 10.08
CA GLY A 183 13.70 4.62 11.52
C GLY A 183 12.98 3.32 11.91
N GLU A 184 12.37 2.60 10.96
CA GLU A 184 11.80 1.28 11.24
C GLU A 184 12.91 0.24 11.43
N SER A 185 12.71 -0.69 12.36
CA SER A 185 13.64 -1.79 12.63
C SER A 185 13.12 -3.09 12.03
N THR A 186 14.02 -3.86 11.42
CA THR A 186 13.76 -5.14 10.77
C THR A 186 14.85 -6.15 11.11
N THR A 187 14.68 -7.40 10.71
CA THR A 187 15.71 -8.44 10.72
C THR A 187 16.44 -8.50 9.38
N ILE A 188 17.76 -8.61 9.41
CA ILE A 188 18.60 -8.85 8.23
C ILE A 188 18.36 -10.27 7.73
N ARG A 189 17.89 -10.37 6.49
CA ARG A 189 17.66 -11.64 5.80
C ARG A 189 18.46 -11.64 4.50
N VAL A 190 18.98 -12.79 4.13
CA VAL A 190 19.77 -12.97 2.91
C VAL A 190 19.04 -13.89 1.93
N ARG A 191 19.39 -13.79 0.65
CA ARG A 191 18.95 -14.72 -0.40
C ARG A 191 19.96 -15.84 -0.64
#